data_AF-A0A2E0FLM3-F1
#
_entry.id   AF-A0A2E0FLM3-F1
#
_cell.length_a   1.000
_cell.length_b   1.000
_cell.length_c   1.000
_cell.angle_alpha   90.00
_cell.angle_beta   90.00
_cell.angle_gamma   90.00
#
_symmetry.space_group_name_H-M   'P 1'
#
loop_
_entity.id
_entity.type
_entity.pdbx_description
1 polymer ?
#
loop_
_entity_poly.entity_id
_entity_poly.type
_entity_poly.pdbx_seq_one_letter_code
_entity_poly.pdbx_strand_id
1 'polypeptide(L)'
;MPTTAKSYSYIPPAIVSGSVYLFTTESGLEYEVRFARKRNNLLHCTIAFGVLNEEYEGEEYVVVNKGEVFRVMATIVDIVKKYIEEHPNVRSFEYSGEPTGKETENRPSKRMNLYDRYLPAIFGTSWSFNRKGNKMIITR
;
A
#
# COMPACT_ATOMS: atom_id res chain seq x y z
N MET A 1 2.78 15.81 -11.28
CA MET A 1 2.35 14.50 -10.71
C MET A 1 3.25 14.17 -9.52
N PRO A 2 2.76 13.59 -8.41
CA PRO A 2 3.48 13.54 -7.14
C PRO A 2 4.45 12.35 -7.02
N THR A 3 5.19 12.01 -8.07
CA THR A 3 6.21 10.93 -8.03
C THR A 3 7.55 11.46 -8.53
N THR A 4 8.07 12.49 -7.85
CA THR A 4 9.46 12.93 -8.00
C THR A 4 10.37 12.38 -6.89
N ALA A 5 9.79 11.81 -5.83
CA ALA A 5 10.54 11.24 -4.73
C ALA A 5 11.17 9.90 -5.16
N LYS A 6 12.46 9.73 -4.87
CA LYS A 6 13.18 8.47 -5.09
C LYS A 6 12.72 7.41 -4.08
N SER A 7 12.31 6.24 -4.55
CA SER A 7 11.98 5.10 -3.71
C SER A 7 13.20 4.60 -2.93
N TYR A 8 12.91 3.97 -1.78
CA TYR A 8 13.89 3.20 -1.04
C TYR A 8 14.13 1.86 -1.74
N SER A 9 15.31 1.29 -1.52
CA SER A 9 15.55 -0.12 -1.84
C SER A 9 14.67 -0.99 -0.95
N TYR A 10 14.13 -2.08 -1.50
CA TYR A 10 13.27 -3.02 -0.79
C TYR A 10 13.70 -4.47 -1.06
N ILE A 11 13.36 -5.35 -0.13
CA ILE A 11 13.62 -6.78 -0.18
C ILE A 11 12.33 -7.46 -0.66
N PRO A 12 12.34 -8.13 -1.82
CA PRO A 12 11.20 -8.91 -2.29
C PRO A 12 11.05 -10.22 -1.51
N PRO A 13 9.89 -10.91 -1.61
CA PRO A 13 9.75 -12.23 -1.03
C PRO A 13 10.75 -13.22 -1.63
N ALA A 14 11.13 -14.24 -0.85
CA ALA A 14 12.10 -15.27 -1.26
C ALA A 14 11.65 -16.08 -2.50
N ILE A 15 10.34 -16.12 -2.75
CA ILE A 15 9.73 -16.72 -3.95
C ILE A 15 8.73 -15.74 -4.55
N VAL A 16 8.55 -15.78 -5.87
CA VAL A 16 7.66 -14.84 -6.59
C VAL A 16 6.22 -14.91 -6.10
N SER A 17 5.74 -16.08 -5.68
CA SER A 17 4.40 -16.26 -5.11
C SER A 17 4.27 -15.80 -3.66
N GLY A 18 5.38 -15.37 -3.04
CA GLY A 18 5.37 -14.79 -1.72
C GLY A 18 4.70 -13.42 -1.75
N SER A 19 4.32 -12.93 -0.58
CA SER A 19 3.36 -11.83 -0.52
C SER A 19 3.80 -10.67 0.36
N VAL A 20 5.04 -10.66 0.82
CA VAL A 20 5.58 -9.68 1.75
C VAL A 20 6.84 -9.05 1.15
N TYR A 21 6.87 -7.72 1.12
CA TYR A 21 8.02 -6.92 0.74
C TYR A 21 8.41 -6.04 1.93
N LEU A 22 9.70 -5.88 2.15
CA LEU A 22 10.24 -5.15 3.30
C LEU A 22 11.14 -4.01 2.83
N PHE A 23 11.10 -2.86 3.51
CA PHE A 23 12.06 -1.78 3.28
C PHE A 23 12.28 -0.98 4.56
N THR A 24 13.42 -0.29 4.62
CA THR A 24 13.80 0.52 5.78
C THR A 24 14.00 1.97 5.34
N THR A 25 13.43 2.92 6.08
CA THR A 25 13.63 4.36 5.84
C THR A 25 15.00 4.84 6.29
N GLU A 26 15.36 6.08 5.97
CA GLU A 26 16.59 6.71 6.48
C GLU A 26 16.56 6.95 7.98
N SER A 27 15.37 7.16 8.54
CA SER A 27 15.13 7.19 9.99
C SER A 27 15.21 5.82 10.69
N GLY A 28 15.42 4.73 9.95
CA GLY A 28 15.53 3.38 10.50
C GLY A 28 14.18 2.71 10.78
N LEU A 29 13.07 3.24 10.26
CA LEU A 29 11.76 2.59 10.38
C LEU A 29 11.64 1.46 9.37
N GLU A 30 11.31 0.28 9.86
CA GLU A 30 11.08 -0.91 9.06
C GLU A 30 9.62 -0.98 8.63
N TYR A 31 9.39 -1.00 7.33
CA TYR A 31 8.06 -1.09 6.74
C TYR A 31 7.84 -2.45 6.09
N GLU A 32 6.60 -2.90 6.16
CA GLU A 32 6.08 -4.08 5.49
C GLU A 32 4.98 -3.69 4.49
N VAL A 33 5.04 -4.27 3.30
CA VAL A 33 3.94 -4.26 2.33
C VAL A 33 3.50 -5.69 2.09
N ARG A 34 2.26 -6.00 2.47
CA ARG A 34 1.68 -7.34 2.41
C ARG A 34 0.53 -7.42 1.41
N PHE A 35 0.56 -8.48 0.62
CA PHE A 35 -0.49 -8.89 -0.29
C PHE A 35 -1.18 -10.15 0.25
N ALA A 36 -2.51 -10.23 0.16
CA ALA A 36 -3.26 -11.40 0.61
C ALA A 36 -4.39 -11.73 -0.36
N ARG A 37 -4.40 -12.96 -0.89
CA ARG A 37 -5.48 -13.44 -1.76
C ARG A 37 -6.72 -13.74 -0.92
N LYS A 38 -7.91 -13.32 -1.35
CA LYS A 38 -9.15 -13.73 -0.67
C LYS A 38 -9.41 -15.22 -0.90
N ARG A 39 -9.74 -15.95 0.18
CA ARG A 39 -10.01 -17.40 0.13
C ARG A 39 -11.06 -17.78 -0.92
N ASN A 40 -12.11 -16.97 -1.06
CA ASN A 40 -13.22 -17.23 -1.97
C ASN A 40 -13.06 -16.55 -3.35
N ASN A 41 -11.99 -15.79 -3.56
CA ASN A 41 -11.69 -15.13 -4.83
C ASN A 41 -10.18 -14.97 -4.98
N LEU A 42 -9.54 -15.96 -5.59
CA LEU A 42 -8.11 -15.95 -5.84
C LEU A 42 -7.68 -14.84 -6.80
N LEU A 43 -8.59 -14.23 -7.57
CA LEU A 43 -8.28 -13.09 -8.44
C LEU A 43 -8.38 -11.74 -7.70
N HIS A 44 -8.70 -11.78 -6.40
CA HIS A 44 -8.81 -10.62 -5.53
C HIS A 44 -7.70 -10.61 -4.49
N CYS A 45 -6.97 -9.50 -4.43
CA CYS A 45 -5.84 -9.31 -3.54
C CYS A 45 -6.08 -8.11 -2.61
N THR A 46 -5.99 -8.33 -1.31
CA THR A 46 -5.91 -7.24 -0.34
C THR A 46 -4.46 -6.78 -0.22
N ILE A 47 -4.25 -5.48 -0.03
CA ILE A 47 -2.95 -4.86 0.22
C ILE A 47 -3.00 -4.21 1.61
N ALA A 48 -2.02 -4.53 2.45
CA ALA A 48 -1.81 -3.93 3.76
C ALA A 48 -0.39 -3.34 3.82
N PHE A 49 -0.24 -2.21 4.50
CA PHE A 49 1.03 -1.53 4.67
C PHE A 49 1.19 -1.17 6.15
N GLY A 50 2.33 -1.47 6.76
CA GLY A 50 2.56 -1.13 8.16
C GLY A 50 4.01 -1.04 8.54
N VAL A 51 4.25 -0.57 9.77
CA VAL A 51 5.58 -0.44 10.37
C VAL A 51 5.80 -1.61 11.33
N LEU A 52 6.97 -2.26 11.26
CA LEU A 52 7.29 -3.46 12.03
C LEU A 52 7.86 -3.20 13.43
N ASN A 53 8.15 -1.94 13.77
CA ASN A 53 8.79 -1.59 15.04
C ASN A 53 7.83 -1.81 16.24
N GLU A 54 8.32 -2.49 17.27
CA GLU A 54 7.61 -2.81 18.52
C GLU A 54 7.03 -1.58 19.22
N GLU A 55 7.69 -0.41 19.12
CA GLU A 55 7.18 0.86 19.69
C GLU A 55 5.82 1.27 19.09
N TYR A 56 5.51 0.76 17.90
CA TYR A 56 4.35 1.14 17.14
C TYR A 56 3.36 -0.02 16.94
N GLU A 57 3.55 -1.17 17.58
CA GLU A 57 2.60 -2.30 17.60
C GLU A 57 1.97 -2.70 16.23
N GLY A 58 2.69 -2.53 15.11
CA GLY A 58 2.12 -2.79 13.78
C GLY A 58 1.24 -1.66 13.22
N GLU A 59 1.30 -0.46 13.80
CA GLU A 59 0.65 0.75 13.30
C GLU A 59 0.97 0.94 11.82
N GLU A 60 -0.08 1.18 11.04
CA GLU A 60 0.06 1.38 9.60
C GLU A 60 0.97 2.58 9.26
N TYR A 61 1.18 3.53 10.19
CA TYR A 61 2.06 4.67 9.97
C TYR A 61 2.48 5.40 11.25
N VAL A 62 3.79 5.60 11.42
CA VAL A 62 4.39 6.47 12.45
C VAL A 62 4.46 7.91 11.95
N VAL A 63 4.45 8.90 12.85
CA VAL A 63 4.72 10.31 12.49
C VAL A 63 6.16 10.45 11.99
N VAL A 64 6.35 10.27 10.70
CA VAL A 64 7.63 10.47 10.01
C VAL A 64 7.80 11.92 9.59
N ASN A 65 9.05 12.37 9.43
CA ASN A 65 9.36 13.67 8.83
C ASN A 65 8.68 13.80 7.45
N LYS A 66 8.14 14.99 7.14
CA LYS A 66 7.35 15.24 5.90
C LYS A 66 8.04 14.79 4.60
N GLY A 67 9.37 14.80 4.55
CA GLY A 67 10.15 14.35 3.39
C GLY A 67 10.15 12.84 3.18
N GLU A 68 10.09 12.04 4.26
CA GLU A 68 10.11 10.59 4.19
C GLU A 68 8.80 10.02 3.69
N VAL A 69 7.66 10.65 4.03
CA VAL A 69 6.31 10.23 3.58
C VAL A 69 6.27 10.03 2.06
N PHE A 70 6.80 10.98 1.30
CA PHE A 70 6.75 10.89 -0.17
C PHE A 70 7.63 9.75 -0.72
N ARG A 71 8.75 9.44 -0.07
CA ARG A 71 9.62 8.33 -0.45
C ARG A 71 9.03 6.98 -0.05
N VAL A 72 8.40 6.90 1.12
CA VAL A 72 7.61 5.73 1.54
C VAL A 72 6.53 5.45 0.51
N MET A 73 5.76 6.49 0.12
CA MET A 73 4.74 6.37 -0.92
C MET A 73 5.30 5.94 -2.27
N ALA A 74 6.42 6.53 -2.72
CA ALA A 74 7.08 6.12 -3.95
C ALA A 74 7.52 4.64 -3.91
N THR A 75 8.02 4.18 -2.76
CA THR A 75 8.43 2.79 -2.55
C THR A 75 7.23 1.84 -2.60
N ILE A 76 6.13 2.19 -1.95
CA ILE A 76 4.87 1.44 -2.01
C ILE A 76 4.37 1.35 -3.46
N VAL A 77 4.42 2.44 -4.22
CA VAL A 77 4.03 2.45 -5.65
C VAL A 77 4.88 1.46 -6.45
N ASP A 78 6.19 1.48 -6.28
CA ASP A 78 7.10 0.59 -7.00
C ASP A 78 6.85 -0.88 -6.63
N ILE A 79 6.63 -1.19 -5.35
CA ILE A 79 6.30 -2.53 -4.88
C ILE A 79 4.97 -3.02 -5.47
N VAL A 80 3.91 -2.20 -5.45
CA VAL A 80 2.60 -2.59 -5.98
C VAL A 80 2.66 -2.82 -7.49
N LYS A 81 3.40 -1.98 -8.24
CA LYS A 81 3.64 -2.21 -9.68
C LYS A 81 4.35 -3.53 -9.93
N LYS A 82 5.43 -3.79 -9.21
CA LYS A 82 6.18 -5.05 -9.30
C LYS A 82 5.27 -6.25 -9.01
N TYR A 83 4.44 -6.19 -7.97
CA TYR A 83 3.52 -7.27 -7.65
C TYR A 83 2.47 -7.50 -8.75
N ILE A 84 1.94 -6.44 -9.37
CA ILE A 84 1.01 -6.55 -10.52
C ILE A 84 1.68 -7.23 -11.72
N GLU A 85 2.92 -6.89 -12.02
CA GLU A 85 3.73 -7.49 -13.10
C GLU A 85 3.98 -8.98 -12.85
N GLU A 86 4.32 -9.35 -11.61
CA GLU A 86 4.56 -10.74 -11.20
C GLU A 86 3.27 -11.58 -11.15
N HIS A 87 2.10 -10.93 -11.05
CA HIS A 87 0.81 -11.59 -10.87
C HIS A 87 -0.26 -11.11 -11.89
N PRO A 88 -0.07 -11.33 -13.20
CA PRO A 88 -0.91 -10.76 -14.25
C PRO A 88 -2.37 -11.24 -14.25
N ASN A 89 -2.65 -12.34 -13.53
CA ASN A 89 -3.98 -12.91 -13.38
C ASN A 89 -4.83 -12.24 -12.29
N VAL A 90 -4.24 -11.41 -11.41
CA VAL A 90 -5.03 -10.64 -10.43
C VAL A 90 -5.91 -9.64 -11.18
N ARG A 91 -7.19 -9.62 -10.84
CA ARG A 91 -8.20 -8.75 -11.46
C ARG A 91 -8.72 -7.67 -10.54
N SER A 92 -8.47 -7.81 -9.24
CA SER A 92 -8.93 -6.85 -8.25
C SER A 92 -7.97 -6.71 -7.09
N PHE A 93 -7.82 -5.46 -6.63
CA PHE A 93 -7.06 -5.09 -5.46
C PHE A 93 -7.96 -4.36 -4.45
N GLU A 94 -7.65 -4.48 -3.17
CA GLU A 94 -8.37 -3.80 -2.10
C GLU A 94 -7.39 -3.31 -1.04
N TYR A 95 -7.54 -2.07 -0.58
CA TYR A 95 -6.92 -1.60 0.66
C TYR A 95 -7.93 -0.81 1.48
N SER A 96 -7.70 -0.75 2.78
CA SER A 96 -8.43 0.12 3.71
C SER A 96 -7.41 0.96 4.48
N GLY A 97 -7.81 2.15 4.92
CA GLY A 97 -7.06 2.80 6.00
C GLY A 97 -7.58 2.30 7.33
N GLU A 98 -6.74 2.05 8.32
CA GLU A 98 -7.24 1.91 9.68
C GLU A 98 -7.66 3.29 10.21
N PRO A 99 -8.89 3.44 10.74
CA PRO A 99 -9.30 4.66 11.42
C PRO A 99 -8.39 4.88 12.63
N THR A 100 -7.67 5.99 12.68
CA THR A 100 -7.07 6.41 13.96
C THR A 100 -8.21 6.69 14.95
N GLY A 101 -8.04 6.49 16.26
CA GLY A 101 -9.13 6.52 17.28
C GLY A 101 -10.04 7.76 17.37
N LYS A 102 -9.88 8.76 16.48
CA LYS A 102 -10.77 9.92 16.28
C LYS A 102 -11.52 9.92 14.94
N GLU A 103 -11.26 8.96 14.06
CA GLU A 103 -11.85 8.83 12.73
C GLU A 103 -13.01 7.82 12.76
N THR A 104 -14.15 8.18 12.16
CA THR A 104 -15.30 7.28 12.03
C THR A 104 -15.18 6.44 10.76
N GLU A 105 -15.72 5.22 10.73
CA GLU A 105 -15.73 4.33 9.55
C GLU A 105 -16.26 5.00 8.26
N ASN A 106 -17.05 6.06 8.43
CA ASN A 106 -17.73 6.80 7.37
C ASN A 106 -16.91 7.94 6.75
N ARG A 107 -15.69 8.22 7.22
CA ARG A 107 -14.82 9.27 6.64
C ARG A 107 -13.47 8.69 6.21
N PRO A 108 -12.99 9.00 5.00
CA PRO A 108 -11.69 8.54 4.55
C PRO A 108 -10.61 9.20 5.41
N SER A 109 -9.68 8.39 5.93
CA SER A 109 -8.55 8.92 6.68
C SER A 109 -7.70 9.83 5.79
N LYS A 110 -6.96 10.77 6.40
CA LYS A 110 -5.95 11.56 5.65
C LYS A 110 -4.98 10.65 4.88
N ARG A 111 -4.74 9.44 5.40
CA ARG A 111 -3.89 8.39 4.83
C ARG A 111 -4.51 7.80 3.55
N MET A 112 -5.78 7.40 3.59
CA MET A 112 -6.49 6.89 2.41
C MET A 112 -6.41 7.89 1.24
N ASN A 113 -6.69 9.16 1.53
CA ASN A 113 -6.61 10.25 0.55
C ASN A 113 -5.21 10.45 -0.05
N LEU A 114 -4.14 10.09 0.67
CA LEU A 114 -2.78 10.11 0.13
C LEU A 114 -2.58 8.96 -0.86
N TYR A 115 -2.92 7.73 -0.49
CA TYR A 115 -2.85 6.55 -1.37
C TYR A 115 -3.62 6.75 -2.67
N ASP A 116 -4.82 7.32 -2.57
CA ASP A 116 -5.69 7.56 -3.72
C ASP A 116 -5.02 8.41 -4.81
N ARG A 117 -4.16 9.35 -4.43
CA ARG A 117 -3.43 10.23 -5.37
C ARG A 117 -2.44 9.46 -6.23
N TYR A 118 -2.00 8.28 -5.79
CA TYR A 118 -1.03 7.45 -6.50
C TYR A 118 -1.69 6.34 -7.34
N LEU A 119 -2.99 6.07 -7.20
CA LEU A 119 -3.67 5.01 -7.96
C LEU A 119 -3.53 5.15 -9.47
N PRO A 120 -3.69 6.35 -10.08
CA PRO A 120 -3.49 6.49 -11.52
C PRO A 120 -2.06 6.16 -11.95
N ALA A 121 -1.07 6.44 -11.10
CA ALA A 121 0.34 6.15 -11.38
C ALA A 121 0.66 4.65 -11.26
N ILE A 122 -0.05 3.92 -10.39
CA ILE A 122 0.10 2.47 -10.19
C ILE A 122 -0.62 1.69 -11.30
N PHE A 123 -1.92 1.97 -11.49
CA PHE A 123 -2.81 1.13 -12.26
C PHE A 123 -3.09 1.66 -13.68
N GLY A 124 -2.87 2.96 -13.92
CA GLY A 124 -3.22 3.59 -15.20
C GLY A 124 -4.72 3.70 -15.43
N THR A 125 -5.12 3.90 -16.69
CA THR A 125 -6.52 4.16 -17.09
C THR A 125 -7.33 2.89 -17.36
N SER A 126 -6.69 1.72 -17.43
CA SER A 126 -7.37 0.45 -17.70
C SER A 126 -8.08 -0.14 -16.48
N TRP A 127 -7.85 0.42 -15.30
CA TRP A 127 -8.46 -0.01 -14.05
C TRP A 127 -9.47 1.04 -13.56
N SER A 128 -10.53 0.57 -12.91
CA SER A 128 -11.53 1.40 -12.24
C SER A 128 -11.27 1.45 -10.74
N PHE A 129 -11.53 2.61 -10.13
CA PHE A 129 -11.37 2.85 -8.69
C PHE A 129 -12.73 3.09 -8.05
N ASN A 130 -13.14 2.22 -7.13
CA ASN A 130 -14.42 2.29 -6.44
C ASN A 130 -14.20 2.44 -4.93
N ARG A 131 -14.56 3.60 -4.38
CA ARG A 131 -14.49 3.86 -2.94
C ARG A 131 -15.79 3.46 -2.25
N LYS A 132 -15.65 2.74 -1.13
CA LYS A 132 -16.75 2.39 -0.22
C LYS A 132 -16.32 2.70 1.22
N GLY A 133 -16.71 3.86 1.75
CA GLY A 133 -16.26 4.33 3.07
C GLY A 133 -14.73 4.46 3.12
N ASN A 134 -14.11 3.79 4.09
CA ASN A 134 -12.66 3.74 4.27
C ASN A 134 -11.97 2.58 3.52
N LYS A 135 -12.62 2.06 2.47
CA LYS A 135 -12.11 0.98 1.62
C LYS A 135 -12.05 1.42 0.17
N MET A 136 -10.93 1.13 -0.48
CA MET A 136 -10.74 1.31 -1.93
C MET A 136 -10.72 -0.06 -2.59
N ILE A 137 -11.54 -0.24 -3.61
CA ILE A 137 -11.56 -1.42 -4.46
C ILE A 137 -11.11 -1.00 -5.87
N ILE A 138 -10.08 -1.65 -6.39
CA ILE A 138 -9.52 -1.40 -7.71
C ILE A 138 -9.76 -2.63 -8.59
N THR A 139 -10.32 -2.45 -9.78
CA THR A 139 -10.73 -3.57 -10.66
C THR A 139 -10.41 -3.32 -12.14
N ARG A 140 -9.98 -4.34 -12.87
CA ARG A 140 -9.77 -4.31 -14.34
C ARG A 140 -10.65 -5.31 -15.06
#